data_AF-A0A1L5FCF8-F1
#
_entry.id   AF-A0A1L5FCF8-F1
#
_cell.length_a   1.000
_cell.length_b   1.000
_cell.length_c   1.000
_cell.angle_alpha   90.00
_cell.angle_beta   90.00
_cell.angle_gamma   90.00
#
_symmetry.space_group_name_H-M   'P 1'
#
loop_
_entity.id
_entity.type
_entity.pdbx_description
1 polymer ?
#
loop_
_entity_poly.entity_id
_entity_poly.type
_entity_poly.pdbx_seq_one_letter_code
_entity_poly.pdbx_strand_id
1 'polypeptide(L)'
;MENKNEGMIKGFTQLSRAWYGEVCLRNSDYVDRVIFGLYSSQGGTTGEMTVDWINLSGKIVPELNIFSDAWSALSNFHDLINVLGEHDSEDPTPEEFCKYLLDCGFMDRTETIIGY
;
A
#
# COMPACT_ATOMS: atom_id res chain seq x y z
N MET A 1 22.75 -9.39 -13.98
CA MET A 1 21.48 -8.65 -13.92
C MET A 1 21.67 -7.60 -12.84
N GLU A 2 21.66 -6.31 -13.19
CA GLU A 2 21.72 -5.24 -12.19
C GLU A 2 20.48 -5.32 -11.29
N ASN A 3 20.71 -5.29 -9.98
CA ASN A 3 19.63 -5.24 -9.00
C ASN A 3 19.01 -3.83 -9.07
N LYS A 4 17.93 -3.67 -9.84
CA LYS A 4 17.19 -2.40 -9.97
C LYS A 4 16.74 -1.78 -8.64
N ASN A 5 16.79 -2.55 -7.56
CA ASN A 5 16.24 -2.20 -6.25
C ASN A 5 17.32 -1.84 -5.20
N GLU A 6 18.60 -1.83 -5.56
CA GLU A 6 19.69 -1.55 -4.63
C GLU A 6 19.62 -0.08 -4.14
N GLY A 7 19.51 0.12 -2.81
CA GLY A 7 19.36 1.44 -2.19
C GLY A 7 17.92 2.00 -2.14
N MET A 8 16.91 1.22 -2.54
CA MET A 8 15.49 1.62 -2.44
C MET A 8 14.93 1.40 -1.03
N ILE A 9 13.97 2.25 -0.64
CA ILE A 9 13.28 2.20 0.65
C ILE A 9 11.85 1.70 0.45
N LYS A 10 11.41 0.77 1.31
CA LYS A 10 10.01 0.33 1.39
C LYS A 10 9.15 1.47 1.96
N GLY A 11 8.10 1.88 1.26
CA GLY A 11 7.21 2.94 1.75
C GLY A 11 5.77 2.72 1.38
N PHE A 12 4.86 3.43 2.06
CA PHE A 12 3.45 3.45 1.73
C PHE A 12 2.78 4.80 1.99
N THR A 13 1.60 4.99 1.42
CA THR A 13 0.68 6.09 1.72
C THR A 13 -0.75 5.55 1.88
N GLN A 14 -1.51 6.09 2.83
CA GLN A 14 -2.93 5.81 3.01
C GLN A 14 -3.76 7.00 2.53
N LEU A 15 -4.65 6.78 1.57
CA LEU A 15 -5.37 7.86 0.90
C LEU A 15 -6.29 8.63 1.86
N SER A 16 -7.07 7.96 2.70
CA SER A 16 -7.97 8.60 3.67
C SER A 16 -7.27 9.53 4.67
N ARG A 17 -5.97 9.30 4.93
CA ARG A 17 -5.15 10.12 5.83
C ARG A 17 -4.41 11.25 5.10
N ALA A 18 -4.29 11.18 3.78
CA ALA A 18 -3.61 12.21 2.99
C ALA A 18 -4.40 13.53 3.02
N TRP A 19 -3.72 14.67 2.90
CA TRP A 19 -4.36 15.99 2.93
C TRP A 19 -5.40 16.20 1.82
N TYR A 20 -5.28 15.46 0.71
CA TYR A 20 -6.20 15.45 -0.43
C TYR A 20 -7.19 14.26 -0.40
N GLY A 21 -7.14 13.43 0.64
CA GLY A 21 -7.84 12.16 0.72
C GLY A 21 -9.35 12.29 0.52
N GLU A 22 -9.97 13.23 1.24
CA GLU A 22 -11.43 13.43 1.20
C GLU A 22 -11.93 13.72 -0.23
N VAL A 23 -11.21 14.54 -1.00
CA VAL A 23 -11.61 14.91 -2.36
C VAL A 23 -11.47 13.73 -3.32
N CYS A 24 -10.41 12.94 -3.18
CA CYS A 24 -10.19 11.76 -4.00
C CYS A 24 -11.20 10.64 -3.70
N LEU A 25 -11.55 10.42 -2.42
CA LEU A 25 -12.44 9.34 -2.01
C LEU A 25 -13.91 9.58 -2.37
N ARG A 26 -14.35 10.84 -2.53
CA ARG A 26 -15.75 11.15 -2.89
C ARG A 26 -16.20 10.56 -4.24
N ASN A 27 -15.27 10.29 -5.14
CA ASN A 27 -15.54 9.79 -6.49
C ASN A 27 -14.86 8.44 -6.77
N SER A 28 -14.42 7.71 -5.74
CA SER A 28 -13.81 6.39 -5.89
C SER A 28 -14.81 5.26 -5.68
N ASP A 29 -14.53 4.11 -6.31
CA ASP A 29 -15.27 2.86 -6.10
C ASP A 29 -14.79 2.07 -4.86
N TYR A 30 -13.76 2.59 -4.17
CA TYR A 30 -13.19 2.05 -2.94
C TYR A 30 -13.40 3.01 -1.77
N VAL A 31 -13.52 2.46 -0.57
CA VAL A 31 -13.64 3.17 0.71
C VAL A 31 -12.32 3.80 1.14
N ASP A 32 -11.22 3.11 0.85
CA ASP A 32 -9.86 3.61 1.04
C ASP A 32 -8.89 2.91 0.09
N ARG A 33 -7.69 3.47 -0.04
CA ARG A 33 -6.59 2.91 -0.82
C ARG A 33 -5.29 3.09 -0.06
N VAL A 34 -4.52 2.03 0.02
CA VAL A 34 -3.11 2.07 0.44
C VAL A 34 -2.24 1.79 -0.76
N ILE A 35 -1.33 2.73 -1.07
CA ILE A 35 -0.32 2.57 -2.12
C ILE A 35 0.99 2.23 -1.44
N PHE A 36 1.69 1.19 -1.88
CA PHE A 36 2.98 0.79 -1.32
C PHE A 36 3.94 0.29 -2.41
N GLY A 37 5.24 0.34 -2.13
CA GLY A 37 6.25 -0.03 -3.10
C GLY A 37 7.67 0.30 -2.65
N LEU A 38 8.59 0.27 -3.62
CA LEU A 38 9.99 0.67 -3.43
C LEU A 38 10.21 2.09 -3.98
N TYR A 39 10.87 2.92 -3.18
CA TYR A 39 11.11 4.32 -3.48
C TYR A 39 12.60 4.66 -3.41
N SER A 40 13.09 5.40 -4.41
CA SER A 40 14.47 5.88 -4.42
C SER A 40 14.59 7.18 -3.63
N SER A 41 15.72 7.38 -2.96
CA SER A 41 16.03 8.65 -2.29
C SER A 41 16.23 9.81 -3.26
N GLN A 42 16.45 9.53 -4.55
CA GLN A 42 16.66 10.52 -5.61
C GLN A 42 15.38 10.79 -6.43
N GLY A 43 14.25 10.19 -6.03
CA GLY A 43 12.99 10.26 -6.77
C GLY A 43 12.77 9.08 -7.72
N GLY A 44 11.52 8.89 -8.11
CA GLY A 44 11.08 7.71 -8.86
C GLY A 44 10.56 6.59 -7.98
N THR A 45 9.72 5.75 -8.57
CA THR A 45 9.08 4.61 -7.94
C THR A 45 9.43 3.35 -8.73
N THR A 46 9.62 2.23 -8.04
CA THR A 46 9.83 0.93 -8.68
C THR A 46 8.86 -0.07 -8.09
N GLY A 47 7.89 -0.49 -8.90
CA GLY A 47 6.92 -1.50 -8.52
C GLY A 47 5.93 -1.05 -7.45
N GLU A 48 5.21 0.03 -7.72
CA GLU A 48 4.06 0.40 -6.90
C GLU A 48 2.89 -0.57 -7.12
N MET A 49 2.16 -0.79 -6.05
CA MET A 49 0.98 -1.65 -5.99
C MET A 49 0.00 -1.06 -4.97
N THR A 50 -1.26 -1.46 -5.05
CA THR A 50 -2.30 -0.93 -4.17
C THR A 50 -3.07 -2.03 -3.48
N VAL A 51 -3.53 -1.76 -2.26
CA VAL A 51 -4.68 -2.44 -1.69
C VAL A 51 -5.83 -1.46 -1.67
N ASP A 52 -6.94 -1.86 -2.28
CA ASP A 52 -8.16 -1.08 -2.35
C ASP A 52 -9.24 -1.76 -1.51
N TRP A 53 -9.91 -1.01 -0.63
CA TRP A 53 -11.01 -1.53 0.16
C TRP A 53 -12.32 -1.32 -0.59
N ILE A 54 -12.78 -2.35 -1.28
CA ILE A 54 -13.95 -2.27 -2.16
C ILE A 54 -15.19 -2.85 -1.49
N ASN A 55 -16.37 -2.34 -1.85
CA ASN A 55 -17.64 -2.92 -1.42
C ASN A 55 -18.06 -4.03 -2.36
N LEU A 56 -17.95 -5.28 -1.90
CA LEU A 56 -18.41 -6.47 -2.60
C LEU A 56 -19.72 -6.96 -1.98
N SER A 57 -20.84 -6.55 -2.57
CA SER A 57 -22.20 -6.97 -2.15
C SER A 57 -22.53 -6.68 -0.67
N GLY A 58 -22.15 -5.52 -0.17
CA GLY A 58 -22.42 -5.06 1.19
C GLY A 58 -21.32 -5.40 2.20
N LYS A 59 -20.26 -6.10 1.77
CA LYS A 59 -19.08 -6.39 2.58
C LYS A 59 -17.89 -5.60 2.04
N ILE A 60 -17.15 -4.93 2.93
CA ILE A 60 -15.88 -4.28 2.56
C ILE A 60 -14.78 -5.35 2.58
N VAL A 61 -14.05 -5.48 1.48
CA VAL A 61 -12.96 -6.44 1.33
C VAL A 61 -11.71 -5.77 0.76
N PRO A 62 -10.50 -6.14 1.22
CA PRO A 62 -9.26 -5.64 0.63
C PRO A 62 -8.95 -6.38 -0.68
N GLU A 63 -8.61 -5.63 -1.72
CA GLU A 63 -8.20 -6.15 -3.04
C GLU A 63 -6.77 -5.70 -3.36
N LEU A 64 -5.84 -6.66 -3.51
CA LEU A 64 -4.47 -6.39 -3.94
C LEU A 64 -4.41 -6.23 -5.47
N ASN A 65 -4.03 -5.03 -5.91
CA ASN A 65 -3.86 -4.67 -7.31
C ASN A 65 -2.37 -4.46 -7.64
N ILE A 66 -1.89 -5.12 -8.70
CA ILE A 66 -0.50 -5.05 -9.12
C ILE A 66 -0.34 -5.19 -10.64
N PHE A 67 0.47 -4.32 -11.24
CA PHE A 67 0.87 -4.44 -12.65
C PHE A 67 2.03 -5.42 -12.83
N SER A 68 2.14 -6.05 -14.01
CA SER A 68 3.13 -7.10 -14.27
C SER A 68 4.59 -6.65 -14.16
N ASP A 69 4.85 -5.37 -14.35
CA ASP A 69 6.18 -4.76 -14.21
C ASP A 69 6.61 -4.60 -12.73
N ALA A 70 5.67 -4.72 -11.79
CA ALA A 70 5.90 -4.66 -10.35
C ALA A 70 6.10 -6.05 -9.69
N TRP A 71 5.94 -7.17 -10.40
CA TRP A 71 6.05 -8.51 -9.81
C TRP A 71 7.43 -8.79 -9.19
N SER A 72 8.51 -8.27 -9.78
CA SER A 72 9.84 -8.38 -9.18
C SER A 72 9.99 -7.54 -7.91
N ALA A 73 9.25 -6.45 -7.74
CA ALA A 73 9.20 -5.73 -6.47
C ALA A 73 8.40 -6.54 -5.43
N LEU A 74 7.26 -7.11 -5.83
CA LEU A 74 6.44 -7.98 -4.97
C LEU A 74 7.25 -9.14 -4.39
N SER A 75 8.12 -9.77 -5.18
CA SER A 75 8.97 -10.87 -4.70
C SER A 75 9.95 -10.46 -3.59
N ASN A 76 10.22 -9.15 -3.42
CA ASN A 76 11.03 -8.62 -2.30
C ASN A 76 10.20 -8.37 -1.03
N PHE A 77 8.88 -8.52 -1.08
CA PHE A 77 7.96 -8.31 0.04
C PHE A 77 7.49 -9.63 0.66
N HIS A 78 8.37 -10.63 0.76
CA HIS A 78 8.02 -11.95 1.27
C HIS A 78 7.42 -11.93 2.68
N ASP A 79 7.93 -11.08 3.58
CA ASP A 79 7.38 -10.93 4.92
C ASP A 79 5.91 -10.48 4.88
N LEU A 80 5.59 -9.49 4.05
CA LEU A 80 4.23 -9.00 3.87
C LEU A 80 3.34 -10.10 3.26
N ILE A 81 3.81 -10.81 2.25
CA ILE A 81 3.04 -11.92 1.65
C ILE A 81 2.75 -13.02 2.66
N ASN A 82 3.70 -13.35 3.54
CA ASN A 82 3.48 -14.31 4.61
C ASN A 82 2.41 -13.84 5.59
N VAL A 83 2.49 -12.58 6.05
CA VAL A 83 1.46 -11.98 6.93
C VAL A 83 0.09 -12.01 6.26
N LEU A 84 -0.01 -11.66 4.97
CA LEU A 84 -1.28 -11.75 4.24
C LEU A 84 -1.82 -13.18 4.17
N GLY A 85 -0.95 -14.17 3.99
CA GLY A 85 -1.34 -15.58 4.03
C GLY A 85 -1.82 -16.06 5.40
N GLU A 86 -1.25 -15.53 6.48
CA GLU A 86 -1.69 -15.83 7.86
C GLU A 86 -3.08 -15.24 8.16
N HIS A 87 -3.42 -14.11 7.53
CA HIS A 87 -4.66 -13.36 7.76
C HIS A 87 -5.67 -13.43 6.58
N ASP A 88 -5.55 -14.41 5.67
CA ASP A 88 -6.30 -14.51 4.40
C ASP A 88 -7.84 -14.49 4.54
N SER A 89 -8.37 -14.85 5.71
CA SER A 89 -9.82 -14.91 5.98
C SER A 89 -10.35 -13.76 6.85
N GLU A 90 -9.53 -12.75 7.13
CA GLU A 90 -9.85 -11.74 8.16
C GLU A 90 -10.32 -10.39 7.60
N ASP A 91 -10.14 -10.13 6.30
CA ASP A 91 -10.47 -8.86 5.65
C ASP A 91 -9.96 -7.63 6.44
N PRO A 92 -8.64 -7.49 6.67
CA PRO A 92 -8.08 -6.42 7.50
C PRO A 92 -8.52 -5.04 7.03
N THR A 93 -8.76 -4.11 7.96
CA THR A 93 -9.05 -2.70 7.63
C THR A 93 -7.83 -1.98 7.05
N PRO A 94 -7.99 -0.77 6.46
CA PRO A 94 -6.85 0.04 6.02
C PRO A 94 -5.79 0.25 7.11
N GLU A 95 -6.23 0.55 8.34
CA GLU A 95 -5.34 0.79 9.47
C GLU A 95 -4.61 -0.49 9.91
N GLU A 96 -5.27 -1.64 9.85
CA GLU A 96 -4.66 -2.94 10.16
C GLU A 96 -3.62 -3.32 9.12
N PHE A 97 -3.92 -3.14 7.83
CA PHE A 97 -2.96 -3.36 6.76
C PHE A 97 -1.75 -2.40 6.86
N CYS A 98 -1.96 -1.13 7.21
CA CYS A 98 -0.87 -0.21 7.48
C CYS A 98 0.03 -0.68 8.63
N LYS A 99 -0.51 -1.35 9.67
CA LYS A 99 0.31 -1.96 10.73
C LYS A 99 1.14 -3.11 10.19
N TYR A 100 0.57 -3.98 9.35
CA TYR A 100 1.33 -5.06 8.70
C TYR A 100 2.51 -4.52 7.88
N LEU A 101 2.28 -3.43 7.14
CA LEU A 101 3.33 -2.74 6.39
C LEU A 101 4.44 -2.21 7.32
N LEU A 102 4.08 -1.54 8.42
CA LEU A 102 5.04 -1.04 9.40
C LEU A 102 5.87 -2.18 10.01
N ASP A 103 5.22 -3.29 10.40
CA ASP A 103 5.87 -4.47 10.96
C ASP A 103 6.81 -5.16 9.95
N CYS A 104 6.49 -5.08 8.65
CA CYS A 104 7.32 -5.55 7.54
C CYS A 104 8.43 -4.56 7.12
N GLY A 105 8.60 -3.47 7.86
CA GLY A 105 9.66 -2.47 7.66
C GLY A 105 9.37 -1.45 6.56
N PHE A 106 8.11 -1.26 6.17
CA PHE A 106 7.73 -0.12 5.32
C PHE A 106 7.63 1.16 6.15
N MET A 107 7.98 2.29 5.55
CA MET A 107 7.81 3.60 6.17
C MET A 107 6.48 4.24 5.76
N ASP A 108 5.74 4.80 6.72
CA ASP A 108 4.58 5.67 6.44
C ASP A 108 5.09 6.99 5.84
N ARG A 109 4.67 7.27 4.60
CA ARG A 109 5.02 8.48 3.86
C ARG A 109 3.78 9.33 3.57
N THR A 110 2.67 9.07 4.25
CA THR A 110 1.42 9.79 4.04
C THR A 110 1.58 11.26 4.43
N GLU A 111 1.42 12.16 3.46
CA GLU A 111 1.41 13.59 3.72
C GLU A 111 0.05 13.99 4.30
N THR A 112 -0.02 14.13 5.62
CA THR A 112 -1.21 14.56 6.34
C THR A 112 -1.24 16.09 6.46
N ILE A 113 -2.42 16.69 6.72
CA ILE A 113 -2.49 18.11 7.11
C ILE A 113 -1.75 18.27 8.45
N ILE A 114 -0.60 18.93 8.44
CA ILE A 114 0.04 19.42 9.67
C ILE A 114 -0.78 20.63 10.10
N GLY A 115 -1.37 20.57 11.29
CA GLY A 115 -2.18 21.67 11.84
C GLY A 115 -1.43 22.99 11.81
N TYR A 116 -2.11 24.04 11.35
CA TYR A 116 -1.67 25.44 11.42
C TYR A 116 -1.51 25.91 12.86
#